data_AF-A0A702RFT6-F1
#
_entry.id   AF-A0A702RFT6-F1
#
_cell.length_a   1.000
_cell.length_b   1.000
_cell.length_c   1.000
_cell.angle_alpha   90.00
_cell.angle_beta   90.00
_cell.angle_gamma   90.00
#
_symmetry.space_group_name_H-M   'P 1'
#
loop_
_entity.id
_entity.type
_entity.pdbx_description
1 polymer ?
#
loop_
_entity_poly.entity_id
_entity_poly.type
_entity_poly.pdbx_seq_one_letter_code
_entity_poly.pdbx_strand_id
1 'polypeptide(L)'
;MHRKPGRPELRYAGIRKEFIIWCPTCNYRTHPDTNRQAVITEWYLSNQPGNKHIEKIWLKRYMEIREGATTVAQDNNENTI
;
A
#
# COMPACT_ATOMS: atom_id res chain seq x y z
N MET A 1 15.59 -3.65 1.86
CA MET A 1 14.80 -4.86 2.19
C MET A 1 13.50 -4.86 1.40
N HIS A 2 13.40 -5.61 0.29
CA HIS A 2 12.11 -5.88 -0.34
C HIS A 2 11.32 -6.83 0.57
N ARG A 3 10.37 -6.29 1.35
CA ARG A 3 9.48 -7.12 2.16
C ARG A 3 8.68 -8.01 1.21
N LYS A 4 8.71 -9.33 1.45
CA LYS A 4 7.82 -10.27 0.74
C LYS A 4 6.37 -9.79 0.91
N PRO A 5 5.55 -9.82 -0.15
CA PRO A 5 4.16 -9.41 -0.05
C PRO A 5 3.46 -10.29 1.01
N GLY A 6 3.01 -9.66 2.09
CA GLY A 6 2.26 -10.29 3.17
C GLY A 6 0.77 -10.13 2.96
N ARG A 7 -0.01 -11.08 3.47
CA ARG A 7 -1.48 -11.02 3.46
C ARG A 7 -1.95 -9.89 4.38
N PRO A 8 -3.07 -9.20 4.06
CA PRO A 8 -3.69 -8.25 4.97
C PRO A 8 -4.09 -8.93 6.29
N GLU A 9 -3.94 -8.21 7.39
CA GLU A 9 -4.23 -8.70 8.73
C GLU A 9 -5.38 -7.88 9.34
N LEU A 10 -6.42 -8.58 9.80
CA LEU A 10 -7.43 -7.99 10.68
C LEU A 10 -6.88 -8.03 12.11
N ARG A 11 -6.73 -6.86 12.71
CA ARG A 11 -6.23 -6.68 14.07
C ARG A 11 -7.31 -6.08 14.96
N TYR A 12 -7.25 -6.39 16.25
CA TYR A 12 -8.12 -5.83 17.27
C TYR A 12 -7.29 -5.11 18.34
N ALA A 13 -7.59 -3.84 18.58
CA ALA A 13 -6.94 -3.04 19.60
C ALA A 13 -7.74 -3.11 20.90
N GLY A 14 -7.35 -3.99 21.83
CA GLY A 14 -8.10 -4.27 23.06
C GLY A 14 -8.39 -3.04 23.94
N ILE A 15 -7.44 -2.09 24.02
CA ILE A 15 -7.62 -0.85 24.82
C ILE A 15 -8.73 0.03 24.24
N ARG A 16 -8.79 0.16 22.91
CA ARG A 16 -9.77 1.02 22.21
C ARG A 16 -11.04 0.30 21.82
N LYS A 17 -11.03 -1.03 21.90
CA LYS A 17 -12.11 -1.92 21.42
C LYS A 17 -12.42 -1.73 19.94
N GLU A 18 -11.41 -1.44 19.14
CA GLU A 18 -11.52 -1.16 17.70
C GLU A 18 -10.87 -2.26 16.86
N PHE A 19 -11.41 -2.48 15.67
CA PHE A 19 -10.88 -3.31 14.61
C PHE A 19 -10.15 -2.44 13.59
N ILE A 20 -9.13 -3.00 12.93
CA ILE A 20 -8.41 -2.38 11.82
C ILE A 20 -7.91 -3.46 10.88
N ILE A 21 -7.98 -3.25 9.57
CA ILE A 21 -7.28 -4.09 8.59
C ILE A 21 -6.03 -3.34 8.11
N TRP A 22 -4.89 -4.02 8.17
CA TRP A 22 -3.60 -3.49 7.69
C TRP A 22 -2.99 -4.41 6.64
N CYS A 23 -2.52 -3.82 5.54
CA CYS A 23 -1.73 -4.53 4.55
C CYS A 23 -0.23 -4.24 4.71
N PRO A 24 0.61 -5.25 5.01
CA PRO A 24 2.05 -5.07 5.16
C PRO A 24 2.77 -4.80 3.83
N THR A 25 2.11 -5.08 2.69
CA THR A 25 2.69 -4.92 1.35
C THR A 25 2.64 -3.47 0.87
N CYS A 26 1.47 -2.81 0.97
CA CYS A 26 1.28 -1.43 0.53
C CYS A 26 1.16 -0.42 1.69
N ASN A 27 1.23 -0.89 2.94
CA ASN A 27 1.03 -0.10 4.17
C ASN A 27 -0.34 0.57 4.32
N TYR A 28 -1.31 0.26 3.45
CA TYR A 28 -2.67 0.76 3.62
C TYR A 28 -3.33 0.18 4.86
N ARG A 29 -4.14 1.02 5.50
CA ARG A 29 -4.90 0.73 6.71
C ARG A 29 -6.28 1.34 6.55
N THR A 30 -7.30 0.58 6.96
CA THR A 30 -8.66 1.12 7.13
C THR A 30 -8.71 2.08 8.31
N HIS A 31 -9.81 2.81 8.42
CA HIS A 31 -10.11 3.53 9.65
C HIS A 31 -10.37 2.51 10.78
N PRO A 32 -9.90 2.78 12.00
CA PRO A 32 -10.29 2.00 13.17
C PRO A 32 -11.79 2.15 13.43
N ASP A 33 -12.49 1.05 13.69
CA ASP A 33 -13.91 1.06 14.03
C ASP A 33 -14.25 -0.02 15.06
N THR A 34 -15.17 0.25 15.98
CA THR A 34 -15.67 -0.73 16.95
C THR A 34 -16.45 -1.89 16.31
N ASN A 35 -16.95 -1.72 15.09
CA ASN A 35 -17.66 -2.72 14.32
C ASN A 35 -16.75 -3.38 13.28
N ARG A 36 -16.49 -4.68 13.47
CA ARG A 36 -15.70 -5.51 12.55
C ARG A 36 -16.17 -5.44 11.10
N GLN A 37 -17.48 -5.37 10.85
CA GLN A 37 -18.02 -5.38 9.50
C GLN A 37 -17.81 -4.05 8.77
N ALA A 38 -17.79 -2.93 9.49
CA ALA A 38 -17.49 -1.62 8.92
C ALA A 38 -16.07 -1.60 8.33
N VAL A 39 -15.10 -2.11 9.10
CA VAL A 39 -13.69 -2.24 8.68
C VAL A 39 -13.53 -3.15 7.47
N ILE A 40 -14.22 -4.31 7.45
CA ILE A 40 -14.19 -5.23 6.30
C ILE A 40 -14.79 -4.57 5.05
N THR A 41 -15.88 -3.83 5.22
CA THR A 41 -16.56 -3.13 4.12
C THR A 41 -15.67 -2.04 3.54
N GLU A 42 -15.05 -1.21 4.38
CA GLU A 42 -14.10 -0.19 3.94
C GLU A 42 -12.92 -0.81 3.19
N TRP A 43 -12.37 -1.92 3.72
CA TRP A 43 -11.30 -2.66 3.06
C TRP A 43 -11.74 -3.12 1.66
N TYR A 44 -12.90 -3.75 1.55
CA TYR A 44 -13.43 -4.22 0.26
C TYR A 44 -13.60 -3.06 -0.73
N LEU A 45 -14.27 -1.98 -0.31
CA LEU A 45 -14.52 -0.81 -1.16
C LEU A 45 -13.20 -0.19 -1.64
N SER A 46 -12.21 -0.06 -0.76
CA SER A 46 -10.91 0.51 -1.09
C SER A 46 -10.09 -0.34 -2.06
N ASN A 47 -10.38 -1.63 -2.17
CA ASN A 47 -9.74 -2.54 -3.12
C ASN A 47 -10.50 -2.69 -4.44
N GLN A 48 -11.63 -2.00 -4.64
CA GLN A 48 -12.35 -2.04 -5.90
C GLN A 48 -11.59 -1.35 -7.05
N PRO A 49 -11.71 -1.86 -8.29
CA PRO A 49 -11.20 -1.17 -9.47
C PRO A 49 -11.74 0.26 -9.56
N GLY A 50 -10.87 1.23 -9.85
CA GLY A 50 -11.24 2.64 -9.95
C GLY A 50 -11.30 3.42 -8.63
N ASN A 51 -11.01 2.79 -7.49
CA ASN A 51 -10.95 3.51 -6.21
C ASN A 51 -9.59 4.21 -6.00
N LYS A 52 -9.60 5.31 -5.24
CA LYS A 52 -8.46 6.19 -4.90
C LYS A 52 -7.27 5.43 -4.31
N HIS A 53 -7.49 4.32 -3.60
CA HIS A 53 -6.38 3.54 -3.03
C HIS A 53 -5.57 2.82 -4.12
N ILE A 54 -6.25 2.14 -5.06
CA ILE A 54 -5.60 1.48 -6.20
C ILE A 54 -4.91 2.52 -7.08
N GLU A 55 -5.57 3.65 -7.35
CA GLU A 55 -4.98 4.77 -8.08
C GLU A 55 -3.70 5.30 -7.40
N LYS A 56 -3.72 5.50 -6.07
CA LYS A 56 -2.53 5.91 -5.30
C LYS A 56 -1.39 4.89 -5.39
N ILE A 57 -1.69 3.58 -5.36
CA ILE A 57 -0.67 2.54 -5.53
C ILE A 57 -0.07 2.62 -6.93
N TRP A 58 -0.90 2.76 -7.96
CA TRP A 58 -0.44 2.89 -9.34
C TRP A 58 0.45 4.10 -9.54
N LEU A 59 0.02 5.27 -9.07
CA LEU A 59 0.81 6.50 -9.14
C LEU A 59 2.14 6.34 -8.41
N LYS A 60 2.13 5.81 -7.17
CA LYS A 60 3.36 5.57 -6.41
C LYS A 60 4.33 4.67 -7.18
N ARG A 61 3.86 3.52 -7.68
CA ARG A 61 4.71 2.59 -8.46
C ARG A 61 5.21 3.23 -9.75
N TYR A 62 4.37 3.97 -10.45
CA TYR A 62 4.76 4.66 -11.68
C TYR A 62 5.88 5.68 -11.43
N MET A 63 5.78 6.47 -10.34
CA MET A 63 6.81 7.42 -9.95
C MET A 63 8.10 6.70 -9.54
N GLU A 64 8.02 5.64 -8.72
CA GLU A 64 9.18 4.81 -8.34
C GLU A 64 9.89 4.22 -9.58
N ILE A 65 9.14 3.73 -10.58
CA ILE A 65 9.70 3.21 -11.83
C ILE A 65 10.34 4.34 -12.65
N ARG A 66 9.70 5.50 -12.76
CA ARG A 66 10.28 6.63 -13.51
C ARG A 66 11.57 7.14 -12.87
N GLU A 67 11.58 7.33 -11.56
CA GLU A 67 12.75 7.80 -10.81
C GLU A 67 13.88 6.74 -10.82
N GLY A 68 13.53 5.46 -10.69
CA GLY A 68 14.46 4.33 -10.83
C GLY A 68 15.00 4.14 -12.25
N ALA A 69 14.18 4.40 -13.28
CA ALA A 69 14.63 4.35 -14.67
C ALA A 69 15.55 5.52 -15.01
N THR A 70 15.32 6.72 -14.44
CA THR A 70 16.22 7.87 -14.62
C THR A 70 17.58 7.69 -13.98
N THR A 71 17.67 7.02 -12.83
CA THR A 71 18.96 6.74 -12.16
C THR A 71 19.78 5.71 -12.93
N VAL A 72 19.15 4.63 -13.42
CA VAL A 72 19.83 3.63 -14.29
C VAL A 72 20.27 4.25 -15.63
N ALA A 73 19.51 5.22 -16.17
CA ALA A 73 19.91 5.93 -17.39
C ALA A 73 21.09 6.90 -17.18
N GLN A 74 21.27 7.43 -15.96
CA GLN A 74 22.41 8.29 -15.61
C GLN A 74 23.69 7.48 -15.38
N ASP A 75 23.61 6.36 -14.64
CA ASP A 75 24.76 5.49 -14.37
C ASP A 75 25.34 4.86 -15.65
N ASN A 76 24.50 4.59 -16.66
CA ASN A 76 24.94 4.07 -17.96
C ASN A 76 25.64 5.11 -18.85
N ASN A 77 25.58 6.40 -18.51
CA ASN A 77 26.17 7.49 -19.29
C ASN A 77 27.49 8.01 -18.68
N GLU A 78 27.76 7.69 -17.41
CA GLU A 78 29.04 8.01 -16.74
C GLU A 78 30.11 6.91 -16.90
N ASN A 79 29.71 5.70 -17.32
CA ASN A 79 30.61 4.55 -17.53
C ASN A 79 31.07 4.35 -18.99
N THR A 80 30.87 5.36 -19.85
CA THR A 80 31.17 5.32 -21.29
C THR A 80 32.29 6.28 -21.72
N ILE A 81 33.13 6.75 -20.78
CA ILE A 81 34.33 7.57 -21.07
C ILE A 81 35.59 6.80 -20.70
#